data_AF-A0A1H9LKN0-F1
#
_entry.id   AF-A0A1H9LKN0-F1
#
_cell.length_a   1.000
_cell.length_b   1.000
_cell.length_c   1.000
_cell.angle_alpha   90.00
_cell.angle_beta   90.00
_cell.angle_gamma   90.00
#
_symmetry.space_group_name_H-M   'P 1'
#
loop_
_entity.id
_entity.type
_entity.pdbx_description
1 polymer ?
#
loop_
_entity_poly.entity_id
_entity_poly.type
_entity_poly.pdbx_seq_one_letter_code
_entity_poly.pdbx_strand_id
1 'polypeptide(L)'
;MKLIRSILPTYLIVFFFGTLILGSCGEISSAKEFTNNSNQITCTNTSCQGTYTGPEFINGSDVAHQFSNKMSAAVGDKLKELYDKKQYSKVDFAGITMSTEGMGSGEVTYYLKIPFLRVNSKCEAYTSFDHVGGWNHAPELQKRKKQLAPALMTGDELDISDLKRTKENLQEYWIQWRNKGRQGGCLGKNLLLMDSATNQNH
;
A
#
# COMPACT_ATOMS: atom_id res chain seq x y z
N MET A 1 23.88 -53.53 -41.08
CA MET A 1 24.84 -54.39 -40.37
C MET A 1 24.54 -54.29 -38.87
N LYS A 2 24.08 -55.40 -38.26
CA LYS A 2 23.96 -55.76 -36.82
C LYS A 2 23.55 -54.64 -35.83
N LEU A 3 22.32 -54.64 -35.29
CA LEU A 3 21.92 -55.28 -34.00
C LEU A 3 22.94 -54.97 -32.88
N ILE A 4 22.52 -54.38 -31.75
CA ILE A 4 22.20 -55.15 -30.53
C ILE A 4 21.35 -54.28 -29.56
N ARG A 5 20.25 -54.89 -29.09
CA ARG A 5 19.50 -54.53 -27.87
C ARG A 5 20.24 -55.09 -26.65
N SER A 6 20.29 -54.34 -25.54
CA SER A 6 20.74 -54.83 -24.22
C SER A 6 19.96 -54.04 -23.15
N ILE A 7 18.82 -54.55 -22.66
CA ILE A 7 18.65 -55.32 -21.41
C ILE A 7 19.09 -54.53 -20.17
N LEU A 8 18.12 -53.87 -19.50
CA LEU A 8 18.24 -53.45 -18.10
C LEU A 8 17.94 -54.66 -17.19
N PRO A 9 18.79 -54.97 -16.19
CA PRO A 9 18.43 -55.91 -15.15
C PRO A 9 17.65 -55.22 -14.01
N THR A 10 16.59 -55.91 -13.61
CA THR A 10 15.83 -55.78 -12.37
C THR A 10 16.68 -56.13 -11.14
N TYR A 11 16.08 -55.94 -9.94
CA TYR A 11 16.56 -56.27 -8.58
C TYR A 11 17.34 -55.12 -7.91
N LEU A 12 17.19 -54.80 -6.62
CA LEU A 12 16.67 -55.56 -5.48
C LEU A 12 16.27 -54.56 -4.39
N ILE A 13 15.16 -54.84 -3.70
CA ILE A 13 14.70 -54.14 -2.49
C ILE A 13 15.66 -54.47 -1.34
N VAL A 14 16.16 -53.45 -0.63
CA VAL A 14 16.75 -53.62 0.71
C VAL A 14 15.96 -52.75 1.69
N PHE A 15 15.19 -53.43 2.55
CA PHE A 15 14.62 -52.89 3.77
C PHE A 15 15.75 -52.54 4.74
N PHE A 16 15.82 -51.29 5.20
CA PHE A 16 16.56 -50.95 6.41
C PHE A 16 15.56 -50.58 7.51
N PHE A 17 15.47 -51.47 8.50
CA PHE A 17 14.77 -51.28 9.76
C PHE A 17 15.51 -50.25 10.61
N GLY A 18 14.75 -49.29 11.15
CA GLY A 18 14.86 -48.81 12.53
C GLY A 18 16.11 -48.05 12.95
N THR A 19 15.93 -46.77 13.27
CA THR A 19 16.20 -46.30 14.64
C THR A 19 15.39 -45.04 14.92
N LEU A 20 14.51 -45.18 15.90
CA LEU A 20 13.72 -44.14 16.54
C LEU A 20 14.68 -43.32 17.41
N ILE A 21 15.02 -42.09 17.02
CA ILE A 21 15.67 -41.13 17.91
C ILE A 21 14.61 -40.11 18.32
N LEU A 22 14.10 -40.31 19.53
CA LEU A 22 13.32 -39.34 20.30
C LEU A 22 14.26 -38.19 20.69
N GLY A 23 14.33 -37.18 19.83
CA GLY A 23 14.96 -35.90 20.12
C GLY A 23 13.93 -34.92 20.66
N SER A 24 14.04 -34.61 21.95
CA SER A 24 13.22 -33.70 22.73
C SER A 24 12.88 -32.40 22.00
N CYS A 25 11.59 -32.04 22.03
CA CYS A 25 11.13 -30.68 21.77
C CYS A 25 11.84 -29.72 22.73
N GLY A 26 12.70 -28.85 22.20
CA GLY A 26 12.92 -27.55 22.80
C GLY A 26 11.82 -26.65 22.28
N GLU A 27 10.81 -26.38 23.11
CA GLU A 27 9.90 -25.27 22.87
C GLU A 27 10.75 -23.99 22.85
N ILE A 28 11.05 -23.50 21.65
CA ILE A 28 11.47 -22.12 21.48
C ILE A 28 10.25 -21.30 21.90
N SER A 29 10.34 -20.76 23.10
CA SER A 29 9.39 -19.80 23.65
C SER A 29 9.04 -18.81 22.56
N SER A 30 7.78 -18.84 22.12
CA SER A 30 7.16 -17.77 21.34
C SER A 30 7.57 -16.46 21.99
N ALA A 31 8.41 -15.69 21.28
CA ALA A 31 8.77 -14.36 21.71
C ALA A 31 7.46 -13.63 21.90
N LYS A 32 7.17 -13.30 23.16
CA LYS A 32 6.01 -12.55 23.61
C LYS A 32 5.87 -11.37 22.64
N GLU A 33 4.83 -11.42 21.81
CA GLU A 33 4.51 -10.36 20.88
C GLU A 33 4.24 -9.13 21.74
N PHE A 34 5.24 -8.25 21.81
CA PHE A 34 5.12 -6.97 22.48
C PHE A 34 4.19 -6.14 21.60
N THR A 35 2.89 -6.24 21.84
CA THR A 35 1.87 -5.38 21.24
C THR A 35 2.03 -4.00 21.86
N ASN A 36 3.08 -3.30 21.43
CA ASN A 36 3.23 -1.88 21.70
C ASN A 36 2.12 -1.18 20.91
N ASN A 37 1.10 -0.70 21.62
CA ASN A 37 0.00 0.12 21.08
C ASN A 37 0.47 1.46 20.47
N SER A 38 1.78 1.71 20.39
CA SER A 38 2.39 2.97 19.97
C SER A 38 2.34 3.24 18.46
N ASN A 39 1.82 2.31 17.64
CA ASN A 39 1.86 2.40 16.17
C ASN A 39 0.48 2.28 15.49
N GLN A 40 -0.61 2.46 16.24
CA GLN A 40 -1.97 2.26 15.74
C GLN A 40 -2.44 3.43 14.86
N ILE A 41 -2.92 3.11 13.66
CA ILE A 41 -3.61 4.07 12.79
C ILE A 41 -5.09 4.09 13.18
N THR A 42 -5.62 5.28 13.41
CA THR A 42 -7.04 5.51 13.70
C THR A 42 -7.67 6.29 12.57
N CYS A 43 -8.78 5.76 12.05
CA CYS A 43 -9.55 6.38 10.98
C CYS A 43 -10.95 6.78 11.44
N THR A 44 -11.32 8.02 11.17
CA THR A 44 -12.66 8.57 11.37
C THR A 44 -13.31 8.90 10.03
N ASN A 45 -14.48 9.51 10.07
CA ASN A 45 -15.19 9.95 8.87
C ASN A 45 -14.56 11.18 8.18
N THR A 46 -13.55 11.79 8.79
CA THR A 46 -12.91 13.02 8.32
C THR A 46 -11.40 12.91 8.16
N SER A 47 -10.75 11.87 8.68
CA SER A 47 -9.31 11.66 8.51
C SER A 47 -8.86 10.27 8.96
N CYS A 48 -7.71 9.82 8.48
CA CYS A 48 -6.88 8.82 9.15
C CYS A 48 -5.63 9.47 9.72
N GLN A 49 -5.19 9.04 10.90
CA GLN A 49 -3.96 9.52 11.51
C GLN A 49 -3.31 8.46 12.39
N GLY A 50 -2.02 8.61 12.62
CA GLY A 50 -1.27 7.79 13.56
C GLY A 50 0.15 8.33 13.73
N THR A 51 0.84 7.75 14.70
CA THR A 51 2.26 7.96 14.93
C THR A 51 2.91 6.59 14.92
N TYR A 52 4.07 6.48 14.29
CA TYR A 52 5.00 5.39 14.51
C TYR A 52 6.10 5.89 15.45
N THR A 53 6.42 5.12 16.49
CA THR A 53 7.61 5.33 17.31
C THR A 53 8.31 3.98 17.46
N GLY A 54 9.56 3.92 17.01
CA GLY A 54 10.36 2.70 17.09
C GLY A 54 11.59 2.73 16.20
N PRO A 55 12.24 1.58 16.00
CA PRO A 55 13.48 1.50 15.24
C PRO A 55 13.33 2.02 13.81
N GLU A 56 14.36 2.69 13.30
CA GLU A 56 14.44 3.07 11.89
C GLU A 56 14.51 1.81 11.00
N PHE A 57 15.42 0.90 11.35
CA PHE A 57 15.63 -0.37 10.67
C PHE A 57 15.49 -1.55 11.61
N ILE A 58 14.89 -2.64 11.11
CA ILE A 58 14.94 -3.97 11.76
C ILE A 58 15.45 -4.95 10.71
N ASN A 59 16.57 -5.63 10.99
CA ASN A 59 17.21 -6.58 10.08
C ASN A 59 17.47 -6.00 8.67
N GLY A 60 17.82 -4.71 8.58
CA GLY A 60 18.07 -3.99 7.32
C GLY A 60 16.80 -3.59 6.54
N SER A 61 15.61 -3.88 7.06
CA SER A 61 14.35 -3.37 6.50
C SER A 61 14.01 -2.01 7.09
N ASP A 62 13.68 -1.03 6.25
CA ASP A 62 13.22 0.31 6.65
C ASP A 62 11.79 0.23 7.23
N VAL A 63 11.71 0.01 8.54
CA VAL A 63 10.42 -0.21 9.23
C VAL A 63 9.68 1.11 9.42
N ALA A 64 10.41 2.22 9.60
CA ALA A 64 9.81 3.55 9.66
C ALA A 64 9.07 3.89 8.36
N HIS A 65 9.65 3.56 7.18
CA HIS A 65 8.98 3.75 5.89
C HIS A 65 7.73 2.89 5.72
N GLN A 66 7.72 1.68 6.28
CA GLN A 66 6.53 0.83 6.22
C GLN A 66 5.29 1.48 6.87
N PHE A 67 5.47 2.52 7.69
CA PHE A 67 4.34 3.28 8.21
C PHE A 67 3.54 4.00 7.11
N SER A 68 4.18 4.59 6.09
CA SER A 68 3.46 5.21 4.95
C SER A 68 2.64 4.17 4.17
N ASN A 69 3.16 2.94 4.03
CA ASN A 69 2.43 1.83 3.40
C ASN A 69 1.19 1.44 4.22
N LYS A 70 1.34 1.30 5.55
CA LYS A 70 0.23 0.98 6.47
C LYS A 70 -0.82 2.09 6.46
N MET A 71 -0.41 3.36 6.47
CA MET A 71 -1.34 4.48 6.36
C MET A 71 -2.09 4.45 5.04
N SER A 72 -1.40 4.17 3.94
CA SER A 72 -2.01 4.12 2.61
C SER A 72 -3.10 3.06 2.52
N ALA A 73 -2.83 1.87 3.05
CA ALA A 73 -3.81 0.80 3.16
C ALA A 73 -5.03 1.22 4.00
N ALA A 74 -4.80 1.77 5.20
CA ALA A 74 -5.85 2.20 6.11
C ALA A 74 -6.75 3.31 5.51
N VAL A 75 -6.14 4.29 4.82
CA VAL A 75 -6.88 5.35 4.11
C VAL A 75 -7.70 4.76 2.97
N GLY A 76 -7.10 3.89 2.14
CA GLY A 76 -7.80 3.25 1.04
C GLY A 76 -9.01 2.43 1.51
N ASP A 77 -8.87 1.68 2.59
CA ASP A 77 -9.96 0.91 3.19
C ASP A 77 -11.02 1.81 3.81
N LYS A 78 -10.63 2.91 4.46
CA LYS A 78 -11.59 3.87 4.99
C LYS A 78 -12.39 4.57 3.89
N LEU A 79 -11.75 4.97 2.79
CA LEU A 79 -12.42 5.57 1.64
C LEU A 79 -13.44 4.62 1.02
N LYS A 80 -13.10 3.32 0.91
CA LYS A 80 -14.02 2.26 0.50
C LYS A 80 -15.22 2.15 1.45
N GLU A 81 -14.98 2.07 2.76
CA GLU A 81 -16.03 2.00 3.77
C GLU A 81 -16.99 3.19 3.67
N LEU A 82 -16.44 4.41 3.54
CA LEU A 82 -17.22 5.63 3.39
C LEU A 82 -18.05 5.62 2.10
N TYR A 83 -17.47 5.14 0.99
CA TYR A 83 -18.19 4.99 -0.28
C TYR A 83 -19.39 4.05 -0.16
N ASP A 84 -19.23 2.89 0.48
CA ASP A 84 -20.29 1.89 0.66
C ASP A 84 -21.43 2.45 1.53
N LYS A 85 -21.09 3.31 2.50
CA LYS A 85 -22.05 4.03 3.35
C LYS A 85 -22.67 5.26 2.68
N LYS A 86 -22.42 5.48 1.38
CA LYS A 86 -22.83 6.69 0.63
C LYS A 86 -22.32 8.00 1.23
N GLN A 87 -21.22 7.93 1.98
CA GLN A 87 -20.53 9.02 2.63
C GLN A 87 -19.35 9.47 1.76
N TYR A 88 -19.65 9.86 0.53
CA TYR A 88 -18.67 10.13 -0.52
C TYR A 88 -17.60 11.13 -0.08
N SER A 89 -16.35 10.72 -0.23
CA SER A 89 -15.19 11.47 0.24
C SER A 89 -14.01 11.32 -0.72
N LYS A 90 -13.05 12.24 -0.61
CA LYS A 90 -11.72 12.18 -1.23
C LYS A 90 -10.68 12.70 -0.24
N VAL A 91 -9.41 12.40 -0.44
CA VAL A 91 -8.34 12.95 0.40
C VAL A 91 -8.16 14.44 0.12
N ASP A 92 -7.96 15.21 1.19
CA ASP A 92 -7.48 16.58 1.16
C ASP A 92 -5.94 16.58 1.11
N PHE A 93 -5.37 16.63 -0.08
CA PHE A 93 -3.91 16.67 -0.22
C PHE A 93 -3.28 17.90 0.44
N ALA A 94 -3.95 19.06 0.41
CA ALA A 94 -3.42 20.28 1.00
C ALA A 94 -3.32 20.14 2.54
N GLY A 95 -4.33 19.52 3.16
CA GLY A 95 -4.38 19.30 4.60
C GLY A 95 -3.51 18.16 5.14
N ILE A 96 -2.87 17.34 4.30
CA ILE A 96 -1.96 16.28 4.79
C ILE A 96 -0.84 16.89 5.62
N THR A 97 -0.71 16.40 6.86
CA THR A 97 0.32 16.78 7.82
C THR A 97 1.24 15.60 8.07
N MET A 98 2.56 15.82 8.00
CA MET A 98 3.57 14.80 8.24
C MET A 98 4.80 15.38 8.94
N SER A 99 5.37 14.64 9.88
CA SER A 99 6.59 15.01 10.57
C SER A 99 7.38 13.78 10.97
N THR A 100 8.69 13.87 10.87
CA THR A 100 9.62 12.85 11.35
C THR A 100 10.59 13.50 12.34
N GLU A 101 10.99 12.75 13.35
CA GLU A 101 12.03 13.11 14.30
C GLU A 101 12.85 11.86 14.66
N GLY A 102 14.17 12.02 14.75
CA GLY A 102 15.09 10.95 15.14
C GLY A 102 15.72 10.18 13.97
N MET A 103 15.58 10.65 12.73
CA MET A 103 16.19 9.99 11.57
C MET A 103 17.73 9.91 11.71
N GLY A 104 18.29 8.71 11.55
CA GLY A 104 19.72 8.43 11.73
C GLY A 104 20.15 8.22 13.19
N SER A 105 19.24 8.35 14.16
CA SER A 105 19.53 8.11 15.58
C SER A 105 19.34 6.64 16.00
N GLY A 106 18.70 5.83 15.16
CA GLY A 106 18.29 4.46 15.45
C GLY A 106 16.83 4.32 15.88
N GLU A 107 16.21 5.38 16.40
CA GLU A 107 14.77 5.44 16.73
C GLU A 107 14.12 6.64 16.03
N VAL A 108 12.97 6.41 15.41
CA VAL A 108 12.23 7.41 14.64
C VAL A 108 10.82 7.55 15.20
N THR A 109 10.40 8.79 15.39
CA THR A 109 9.00 9.16 15.57
C THR A 109 8.47 9.74 14.25
N TYR A 110 7.55 9.04 13.60
CA TYR A 110 6.91 9.47 12.35
C TYR A 110 5.40 9.66 12.56
N TYR A 111 4.95 10.90 12.54
CA TYR A 111 3.53 11.26 12.58
C TYR A 111 2.98 11.54 11.18
N LEU A 112 1.75 11.07 10.93
CA LEU A 112 1.03 11.30 9.69
C LEU A 112 -0.46 11.49 9.95
N LYS A 113 -1.06 12.49 9.30
CA LYS A 113 -2.49 12.73 9.25
C LYS A 113 -2.95 13.03 7.83
N ILE A 114 -3.93 12.26 7.38
CA ILE A 114 -4.54 12.34 6.05
C ILE A 114 -6.00 12.75 6.20
N PRO A 115 -6.35 14.04 5.99
CA PRO A 115 -7.73 14.51 6.06
C PRO A 115 -8.55 14.16 4.82
N PHE A 116 -9.87 14.14 4.97
CA PHE A 116 -10.84 13.88 3.91
C PHE A 116 -11.76 15.09 3.68
N LEU A 117 -12.11 15.32 2.41
CA LEU A 117 -13.17 16.24 1.99
C LEU A 117 -14.41 15.46 1.61
N ARG A 118 -15.58 15.97 1.98
CA ARG A 118 -16.87 15.47 1.48
C ARG A 118 -17.12 15.96 0.06
N VAL A 119 -17.72 15.09 -0.74
CA VAL A 119 -18.12 15.38 -2.12
C VAL A 119 -19.57 14.98 -2.32
N ASN A 120 -20.21 15.52 -3.35
CA ASN A 120 -21.66 15.47 -3.48
C ASN A 120 -22.15 14.18 -4.15
N SER A 121 -21.29 13.49 -4.90
CA SER A 121 -21.67 12.31 -5.66
C SER A 121 -20.68 11.16 -5.56
N LYS A 122 -21.18 9.95 -5.85
CA LYS A 122 -20.37 8.73 -5.95
C LYS A 122 -19.22 8.87 -6.97
N CYS A 123 -19.42 9.66 -8.03
CA CYS A 123 -18.43 9.79 -9.11
C CYS A 123 -17.39 10.89 -8.84
N GLU A 124 -17.62 11.76 -7.86
CA GLU A 124 -16.61 12.68 -7.34
C GLU A 124 -15.74 12.06 -6.24
N ALA A 125 -16.20 10.94 -5.67
CA ALA A 125 -15.53 10.22 -4.60
C ALA A 125 -14.34 9.43 -5.12
N TYR A 126 -13.40 9.14 -4.22
CA TYR A 126 -12.25 8.28 -4.46
C TYR A 126 -12.30 7.07 -3.54
N THR A 127 -11.85 5.92 -4.02
CA THR A 127 -11.89 4.65 -3.27
C THR A 127 -10.54 3.93 -3.22
N SER A 128 -9.52 4.55 -3.78
CA SER A 128 -8.15 4.04 -3.76
C SER A 128 -7.19 5.15 -3.39
N PHE A 129 -6.18 4.77 -2.62
CA PHE A 129 -5.16 5.67 -2.09
C PHE A 129 -3.83 4.91 -1.95
N ASP A 130 -2.74 5.61 -2.21
CA ASP A 130 -1.38 5.07 -2.23
C ASP A 130 -0.36 6.20 -2.06
N HIS A 131 0.91 5.83 -1.99
CA HIS A 131 2.01 6.77 -1.97
C HIS A 131 3.20 6.29 -2.81
N VAL A 132 4.17 7.18 -3.00
CA VAL A 132 5.51 6.83 -3.47
C VAL A 132 6.50 7.85 -2.94
N GLY A 133 7.57 7.34 -2.34
CA GLY A 133 8.51 8.16 -1.63
C GLY A 133 9.53 7.35 -0.85
N GLY A 134 10.19 8.04 0.06
CA GLY A 134 11.23 7.49 0.93
C GLY A 134 12.22 8.56 1.37
N TRP A 135 13.21 8.14 2.14
CA TRP A 135 14.30 9.00 2.59
C TRP A 135 15.44 9.03 1.58
N ASN A 136 16.06 10.21 1.45
CA ASN A 136 17.36 10.39 0.78
C ASN A 136 17.44 9.95 -0.70
N HIS A 137 16.31 9.73 -1.36
CA HIS A 137 16.22 9.52 -2.80
C HIS A 137 15.04 10.27 -3.40
N ALA A 138 15.10 10.52 -4.71
CA ALA A 138 13.94 11.06 -5.42
C ALA A 138 12.85 9.97 -5.51
N PRO A 139 11.57 10.29 -5.28
CA PRO A 139 10.48 9.33 -5.46
C PRO A 139 10.36 8.86 -6.92
N GLU A 140 10.19 7.55 -7.15
CA GLU A 140 10.01 6.95 -8.49
C GLU A 140 8.59 7.16 -9.05
N LEU A 141 8.09 8.41 -9.07
CA LEU A 141 6.68 8.72 -9.36
C LEU A 141 6.20 8.14 -10.70
N GLN A 142 6.99 8.28 -11.78
CA GLN A 142 6.59 7.78 -13.10
C GLN A 142 6.43 6.26 -13.15
N LYS A 143 7.29 5.53 -12.43
CA LYS A 143 7.18 4.07 -12.28
C LYS A 143 5.91 3.71 -11.51
N ARG A 144 5.63 4.41 -10.40
CA ARG A 144 4.41 4.19 -9.62
C ARG A 144 3.15 4.46 -10.44
N LYS A 145 3.11 5.54 -11.22
CA LYS A 145 1.99 5.85 -12.12
C LYS A 145 1.69 4.70 -13.08
N LYS A 146 2.72 4.10 -13.69
CA LYS A 146 2.58 2.94 -14.58
C LYS A 146 2.03 1.71 -13.84
N GLN A 147 2.48 1.47 -12.61
CA GLN A 147 1.99 0.35 -11.79
C GLN A 147 0.52 0.50 -11.40
N LEU A 148 0.05 1.73 -11.15
CA LEU A 148 -1.32 2.02 -10.73
C LEU A 148 -2.30 2.16 -11.90
N ALA A 149 -1.81 2.49 -13.11
CA ALA A 149 -2.65 2.69 -14.30
C ALA A 149 -3.67 1.57 -14.58
N PRO A 150 -3.36 0.26 -14.42
CA PRO A 150 -4.34 -0.81 -14.64
C PRO A 150 -5.55 -0.78 -13.70
N ALA A 151 -5.48 -0.08 -12.56
CA ALA A 151 -6.58 0.03 -11.61
C ALA A 151 -7.57 1.17 -11.94
N LEU A 152 -7.21 2.05 -12.88
CA LEU A 152 -8.01 3.20 -13.30
C LEU A 152 -9.20 2.79 -14.14
N MET A 153 -10.25 3.60 -14.10
CA MET A 153 -11.35 3.56 -15.07
C MET A 153 -10.89 4.11 -16.42
N THR A 154 -11.58 3.73 -17.50
CA THR A 154 -11.35 4.33 -18.81
C THR A 154 -11.58 5.83 -18.76
N GLY A 155 -10.60 6.62 -19.24
CA GLY A 155 -10.67 8.08 -19.25
C GLY A 155 -10.41 8.75 -17.90
N ASP A 156 -9.91 8.01 -16.91
CA ASP A 156 -9.47 8.55 -15.63
C ASP A 156 -7.96 8.69 -15.52
N GLU A 157 -7.56 9.53 -14.57
CA GLU A 157 -6.18 9.79 -14.23
C GLU A 157 -5.95 9.64 -12.72
N LEU A 158 -4.68 9.41 -12.37
CA LEU A 158 -4.23 9.47 -10.98
C LEU A 158 -4.22 10.93 -10.53
N ASP A 159 -4.84 11.19 -9.39
CA ASP A 159 -4.76 12.46 -8.70
C ASP A 159 -3.61 12.39 -7.70
N ILE A 160 -2.66 13.31 -7.80
CA ILE A 160 -1.35 13.22 -7.15
C ILE A 160 -1.09 14.53 -6.41
N SER A 161 -0.69 14.46 -5.15
CA SER A 161 -0.32 15.64 -4.37
C SER A 161 0.94 16.31 -4.93
N ASP A 162 1.21 17.54 -4.52
CA ASP A 162 2.57 18.06 -4.57
C ASP A 162 3.52 17.19 -3.73
N LEU A 163 4.82 17.28 -4.00
CA LEU A 163 5.83 16.56 -3.22
C LEU A 163 5.90 17.12 -1.81
N LYS A 164 5.56 16.29 -0.82
CA LYS A 164 5.68 16.67 0.58
C LYS A 164 7.05 16.30 1.09
N ARG A 165 7.61 17.13 1.98
CA ARG A 165 8.92 16.91 2.62
C ARG A 165 8.83 17.12 4.13
N THR A 166 9.42 16.22 4.93
CA THR A 166 9.67 16.50 6.36
C THR A 166 11.01 17.23 6.54
N LYS A 167 11.27 17.68 7.78
CA LYS A 167 12.56 18.30 8.16
C LYS A 167 13.75 17.35 8.02
N GLU A 168 13.50 16.04 8.07
CA GLU A 168 14.54 15.00 7.97
C GLU A 168 14.56 14.33 6.59
N ASN A 169 14.09 15.03 5.56
CA ASN A 169 14.18 14.63 4.15
C ASN A 169 13.39 13.37 3.75
N LEU A 170 12.39 12.95 4.53
CA LEU A 170 11.36 12.06 4.00
C LEU A 170 10.61 12.80 2.89
N GLN A 171 10.53 12.21 1.71
CA GLN A 171 9.88 12.77 0.53
C GLN A 171 8.73 11.87 0.10
N GLU A 172 7.51 12.41 0.01
CA GLU A 172 6.32 11.60 -0.28
C GLU A 172 5.39 12.30 -1.29
N TYR A 173 5.03 11.57 -2.35
CA TYR A 173 3.84 11.84 -3.14
C TYR A 173 2.69 10.98 -2.63
N TRP A 174 1.53 11.59 -2.45
CA TRP A 174 0.29 10.88 -2.12
C TRP A 174 -0.60 10.82 -3.35
N ILE A 175 -1.21 9.66 -3.59
CA ILE A 175 -1.90 9.37 -4.84
C ILE A 175 -3.29 8.83 -4.51
N GLN A 176 -4.33 9.35 -5.17
CA GLN A 176 -5.68 8.82 -5.07
C GLN A 176 -6.28 8.59 -6.46
N TRP A 177 -7.16 7.61 -6.59
CA TRP A 177 -7.92 7.40 -7.82
C TRP A 177 -9.28 6.76 -7.59
N ARG A 178 -10.10 6.81 -8.65
CA ARG A 178 -11.35 6.05 -8.72
C ARG A 178 -11.04 4.65 -9.21
N ASN A 179 -11.47 3.64 -8.45
CA ASN A 179 -11.14 2.25 -8.74
C ASN A 179 -12.14 1.65 -9.73
N LYS A 180 -11.67 1.09 -10.84
CA LYS A 180 -12.56 0.50 -11.87
C LYS A 180 -13.44 -0.63 -11.37
N GLY A 181 -12.97 -1.43 -10.42
CA GLY A 181 -13.74 -2.54 -9.86
C GLY A 181 -14.93 -2.11 -9.00
N ARG A 182 -14.89 -0.89 -8.46
CA ARG A 182 -15.91 -0.37 -7.52
C ARG A 182 -16.73 0.77 -8.08
N GLN A 183 -16.14 1.56 -8.98
CA GLN A 183 -16.73 2.79 -9.51
C GLN A 183 -17.05 2.70 -11.01
N GLY A 184 -16.94 1.53 -11.65
CA GLY A 184 -17.11 1.36 -13.11
C GLY A 184 -18.43 1.86 -13.71
N GLY A 185 -19.45 2.15 -12.90
CA GLY A 185 -20.68 2.85 -13.32
C GLY A 185 -20.56 4.39 -13.36
N CYS A 186 -19.36 4.95 -13.27
CA CYS A 186 -19.07 6.37 -13.43
C CYS A 186 -18.39 6.63 -14.77
N LEU A 187 -18.71 7.77 -15.40
CA LEU A 187 -18.00 8.21 -16.61
C LEU A 187 -16.59 8.70 -16.25
N GLY A 188 -15.62 8.38 -17.10
CA GLY A 188 -14.25 8.88 -16.99
C GLY A 188 -14.21 10.41 -17.00
N LYS A 189 -13.35 11.02 -16.19
CA LYS A 189 -13.27 12.48 -16.09
C LYS A 189 -12.96 13.14 -17.43
N ASN A 190 -12.07 12.52 -18.22
CA ASN A 190 -11.68 13.05 -19.53
C ASN A 190 -12.77 12.84 -20.58
N LEU A 191 -13.72 11.91 -20.35
CA LEU A 191 -14.87 11.70 -21.22
C LEU A 191 -15.93 12.79 -21.01
N LEU A 192 -16.14 13.23 -19.77
CA LEU A 192 -17.06 14.32 -19.43
C LEU A 192 -16.64 15.67 -20.05
N LEU A 193 -15.33 15.92 -20.16
CA LEU A 193 -14.81 17.14 -20.79
C LEU A 193 -15.05 17.15 -22.31
N MET A 194 -15.06 15.98 -22.95
CA MET A 194 -15.35 15.88 -24.39
C MET A 194 -16.83 16.09 -24.69
N ASP A 195 -17.74 15.57 -23.87
CA ASP A 195 -19.20 15.79 -24.02
C ASP A 195 -19.62 17.24 -23.71
N SER A 196 -18.87 17.93 -22.85
CA SER A 196 -19.14 19.35 -22.52
C SER A 196 -18.69 20.29 -23.65
N ALA A 197 -17.66 19.92 -24.41
CA ALA A 197 -17.13 20.72 -25.51
C ALA A 197 -17.97 20.61 -26.80
N THR A 198 -18.70 19.51 -26.99
CA THR A 198 -19.59 19.33 -28.15
C THR A 198 -20.94 20.06 -27.99
N ASN A 199 -21.40 20.27 -26.75
CA ASN A 199 -22.67 20.96 -26.45
C ASN A 199 -22.59 22.50 -26.41
N GLN A 200 -21.42 23.11 -26.63
CA GLN A 200 -21.28 24.57 -26.72
C GLN A 200 -21.25 25.12 -28.15
N ASN A 201 -21.43 24.25 -29.15
CA ASN A 201 -21.41 24.62 -30.58
C ASN A 201 -22.80 24.56 -31.25
N HIS A 202 -23.88 24.68 -30.48
CA HIS A 202 -25.26 24.71 -30.98
C HIS A 202 -26.06 25.89 -30.45
#